data_AF-A0A0S8EJM1-F1
#
_entry.id   AF-A0A0S8EJM1-F1
#
_cell.length_a   1.000
_cell.length_b   1.000
_cell.length_c   1.000
_cell.angle_alpha   90.00
_cell.angle_beta   90.00
_cell.angle_gamma   90.00
#
_symmetry.space_group_name_H-M   'P 1'
#
loop_
_entity.id
_entity.type
_entity.pdbx_description
1 polymer ?
#
loop_
_entity_poly.entity_id
_entity_poly.type
_entity_poly.pdbx_seq_one_letter_code
_entity_poly.pdbx_strand_id
1 'polypeptide(L)'
;MDYEKFYKELFAPLEEKYGVLDEDTITSFVGFSAGGPVSLSKIEDKNLYVTCELAVYPDQRVSSEGLKFELFSIGSHSDDWCRTVFTAIGELSFEAELGDRHKINITGLVEGPEATDKIQLHLFSKTKIGNETYGLYEVVDV
;
A
#
# COMPACT_ATOMS: atom_id res chain seq x y z
N MET A 1 -12.11 13.62 -9.09
CA MET A 1 -12.07 12.17 -9.32
C MET A 1 -13.12 11.53 -8.45
N ASP A 2 -13.82 10.51 -8.94
CA ASP A 2 -14.71 9.70 -8.12
C ASP A 2 -13.85 8.64 -7.42
N TYR A 3 -13.52 8.89 -6.14
CA TYR A 3 -12.57 8.05 -5.39
C TYR A 3 -13.14 6.66 -5.07
N GLU A 4 -14.44 6.56 -4.82
CA GLU A 4 -15.08 5.28 -4.55
C GLU A 4 -15.02 4.38 -5.79
N LYS A 5 -15.39 4.93 -6.95
CA LYS A 5 -15.26 4.21 -8.23
C LYS A 5 -13.81 3.87 -8.55
N PHE A 6 -12.89 4.82 -8.31
CA PHE A 6 -11.46 4.61 -8.54
C PHE A 6 -10.92 3.43 -7.73
N TYR A 7 -11.13 3.41 -6.41
CA TYR A 7 -10.61 2.33 -5.56
C TYR A 7 -11.30 1.00 -5.80
N LYS A 8 -12.59 1.02 -6.14
CA LYS A 8 -13.30 -0.20 -6.57
C LYS A 8 -12.66 -0.81 -7.82
N GLU A 9 -12.28 0.00 -8.81
CA GLU A 9 -11.57 -0.49 -10.00
C GLU A 9 -10.14 -0.92 -9.68
N LEU A 10 -9.40 -0.14 -8.87
CA LEU A 10 -8.01 -0.43 -8.51
C LEU A 10 -7.88 -1.73 -7.71
N PHE A 11 -8.78 -1.97 -6.77
CA PHE A 11 -8.75 -3.13 -5.89
C PHE A 11 -9.42 -4.39 -6.47
N ALA A 12 -10.14 -4.28 -7.60
CA ALA A 12 -10.79 -5.45 -8.21
C ALA A 12 -9.87 -6.67 -8.40
N PRO A 13 -8.60 -6.55 -8.85
CA PRO A 13 -7.69 -7.70 -8.96
C PRO A 13 -7.30 -8.31 -7.60
N LEU A 14 -7.22 -7.48 -6.55
CA LEU A 14 -6.95 -7.91 -5.19
C LEU A 14 -8.16 -8.69 -4.65
N GLU A 15 -9.36 -8.15 -4.86
CA GLU A 15 -10.60 -8.76 -4.42
C GLU A 15 -10.92 -10.06 -5.16
N GLU A 16 -10.61 -10.13 -6.46
CA GLU A 16 -10.76 -11.36 -7.25
C GLU A 16 -9.88 -12.49 -6.72
N LYS A 17 -8.66 -12.17 -6.27
CA LYS A 17 -7.71 -13.18 -5.80
C LYS A 17 -7.94 -13.55 -4.34
N TYR A 18 -8.23 -12.58 -3.48
CA TYR A 18 -8.22 -12.76 -2.03
C TYR A 18 -9.59 -12.61 -1.38
N GLY A 19 -10.61 -12.10 -2.06
CA GLY A 19 -11.93 -11.85 -1.48
C GLY A 19 -12.22 -10.36 -1.31
N VAL A 20 -13.48 -10.01 -1.09
CA VAL A 20 -13.94 -8.62 -1.01
C VAL A 20 -13.34 -7.94 0.23
N LEU A 21 -12.94 -6.67 0.09
CA LEU A 21 -12.48 -5.86 1.22
C LEU A 21 -13.63 -5.61 2.21
N ASP A 22 -13.30 -5.57 3.50
CA ASP A 22 -14.24 -5.21 4.55
C ASP A 22 -14.75 -3.77 4.36
N GLU A 23 -16.01 -3.51 4.74
CA GLU A 23 -16.62 -2.18 4.62
C GLU A 23 -15.90 -1.12 5.49
N ASP A 24 -15.27 -1.57 6.58
CA ASP A 24 -14.56 -0.71 7.51
C ASP A 24 -13.15 -0.37 7.01
N THR A 25 -12.85 0.92 6.91
CA THR A 25 -11.49 1.43 6.64
C THR A 25 -10.85 1.91 7.95
N ILE A 26 -9.61 1.47 8.20
CA ILE A 26 -8.81 1.93 9.32
C ILE A 26 -8.24 3.30 8.96
N THR A 27 -8.84 4.35 9.50
CA THR A 27 -8.46 5.74 9.26
C THR A 27 -7.78 6.35 10.49
N SER A 28 -7.07 7.46 10.32
CA SER A 28 -6.50 8.24 11.43
C SER A 28 -7.18 9.59 11.61
N PHE A 29 -7.15 10.11 12.84
CA PHE A 29 -7.64 11.45 13.15
C PHE A 29 -6.88 12.54 12.39
N VAL A 30 -5.57 12.35 12.21
CA VAL A 30 -4.72 13.16 11.33
C VAL A 30 -4.51 12.35 10.05
N GLY A 31 -4.94 12.86 8.90
CA GLY A 31 -4.75 12.20 7.60
C GLY A 31 -3.28 12.20 7.17
N PHE A 32 -2.92 11.31 6.24
CA PHE A 32 -1.54 11.14 5.79
C PHE A 32 -0.93 12.44 5.26
N SER A 33 -1.66 13.19 4.44
CA SER A 33 -1.23 14.51 3.94
C SER A 33 -0.92 15.56 5.02
N ALA A 34 -1.38 15.36 6.25
CA ALA A 34 -1.10 16.21 7.40
C ALA A 34 -0.02 15.62 8.34
N GLY A 35 0.72 14.60 7.90
CA GLY A 35 1.76 13.91 8.68
C GLY A 35 1.22 12.81 9.59
N GLY A 36 -0.03 12.36 9.37
CA GLY A 36 -0.57 11.17 10.02
C GLY A 36 -0.18 9.87 9.28
N PRO A 37 -0.55 8.70 9.80
CA PRO A 37 -0.33 7.44 9.12
C PRO A 37 -1.32 7.25 7.95
N VAL A 38 -0.95 6.37 7.02
CA VAL A 38 -1.83 5.97 5.92
C VAL A 38 -3.10 5.27 6.43
N SER A 39 -4.17 5.45 5.67
CA SER A 39 -5.45 4.76 5.81
C SER A 39 -5.37 3.39 5.15
N LEU A 40 -5.93 2.39 5.81
CA LEU A 40 -5.89 0.99 5.35
C LEU A 40 -7.31 0.45 5.15
N SER A 41 -7.57 -0.14 3.99
CA SER A 41 -8.63 -1.12 3.82
C SER A 41 -8.08 -2.52 4.13
N LYS A 42 -8.95 -3.48 4.45
CA LYS A 42 -8.51 -4.80 4.91
C LYS A 42 -9.42 -5.94 4.48
N ILE A 43 -8.90 -7.16 4.60
CA ILE A 43 -9.68 -8.40 4.67
C ILE A 43 -9.25 -9.09 5.97
N GLU A 44 -10.03 -8.92 7.03
CA GLU A 44 -9.66 -9.33 8.40
C GLU A 44 -9.34 -10.83 8.49
N ASP A 45 -10.15 -11.70 7.86
CA ASP A 45 -9.96 -13.15 7.92
C ASP A 45 -8.71 -13.65 7.19
N LYS A 46 -8.03 -12.78 6.43
CA LYS A 46 -6.78 -13.08 5.72
C LYS A 46 -5.57 -12.31 6.22
N ASN A 47 -5.73 -11.44 7.22
CA ASN A 47 -4.72 -10.46 7.60
C ASN A 47 -4.18 -9.72 6.36
N LEU A 48 -5.09 -9.30 5.47
CA LEU A 48 -4.73 -8.49 4.31
C LEU A 48 -4.98 -7.03 4.66
N TYR A 49 -3.98 -6.18 4.40
CA TYR A 49 -4.09 -4.73 4.58
C TYR A 49 -3.59 -4.06 3.31
N VAL A 50 -4.33 -3.08 2.80
CA VAL A 50 -3.99 -2.31 1.59
C VAL A 50 -4.18 -0.82 1.86
N THR A 51 -3.23 0.01 1.41
CA THR A 51 -3.38 1.46 1.48
C THR A 51 -4.47 1.94 0.52
N CYS A 52 -5.23 2.96 0.91
CA CYS A 52 -6.36 3.45 0.12
C CYS A 52 -6.34 4.97 -0.09
N GLU A 53 -5.14 5.55 -0.18
CA GLU A 53 -4.97 6.98 -0.41
C GLU A 53 -3.69 7.37 -1.18
N LEU A 54 -2.72 6.48 -1.37
CA LEU A 54 -1.41 6.84 -1.92
C LEU A 54 -1.44 7.18 -3.41
N ALA A 55 -2.14 6.37 -4.21
CA ALA A 55 -2.15 6.44 -5.67
C ALA A 55 -2.76 7.75 -6.20
N VAL A 56 -3.52 8.45 -5.35
CA VAL A 56 -4.21 9.70 -5.71
C VAL A 56 -3.43 10.95 -5.30
N TYR A 57 -2.35 10.80 -4.53
CA TYR A 57 -1.51 11.95 -4.20
C TYR A 57 -0.70 12.40 -5.42
N PRO A 58 -0.75 13.70 -5.79
CA PRO A 58 -0.01 14.22 -6.94
C PRO A 58 1.50 14.11 -6.73
N ASP A 59 1.96 14.23 -5.48
CA ASP A 59 3.37 14.25 -5.10
C ASP A 59 4.03 12.85 -5.13
N GLN A 60 3.24 11.77 -5.13
CA GLN A 60 3.80 10.42 -5.27
C GLN A 60 4.62 10.31 -6.56
N ARG A 61 5.87 9.86 -6.49
CA ARG A 61 6.63 9.60 -7.71
C ARG A 61 6.03 8.37 -8.39
N VAL A 62 5.92 8.43 -9.72
CA VAL A 62 5.56 7.23 -10.48
C VAL A 62 6.64 6.18 -10.24
N SER A 63 6.22 4.92 -10.14
CA SER A 63 7.14 3.80 -10.01
C SER A 63 8.02 3.63 -11.25
N SER A 64 9.06 2.80 -11.17
CA SER A 64 9.91 2.42 -12.30
C SER A 64 9.12 1.79 -13.46
N GLU A 65 7.93 1.26 -13.18
CA GLU A 65 6.96 0.73 -14.14
C GLU A 65 6.04 1.81 -14.75
N GLY A 66 6.21 3.07 -14.36
CA GLY A 66 5.43 4.22 -14.79
C GLY A 66 4.06 4.34 -14.13
N LEU A 67 3.87 3.83 -12.91
CA LEU A 67 2.57 3.73 -12.23
C LEU A 67 2.54 4.56 -10.94
N LYS A 68 1.42 5.25 -10.69
CA LYS A 68 0.99 5.58 -9.32
C LYS A 68 0.42 4.32 -8.66
N PHE A 69 0.53 4.18 -7.34
CA PHE A 69 0.29 2.87 -6.73
C PHE A 69 -0.15 2.90 -5.26
N GLU A 70 -0.80 1.80 -4.87
CA GLU A 70 -1.05 1.41 -3.47
C GLU A 70 -0.16 0.23 -3.07
N LEU A 71 0.00 0.06 -1.77
CA LEU A 71 0.77 -1.00 -1.14
C LEU A 71 -0.18 -1.95 -0.41
N PHE A 72 0.13 -3.24 -0.43
CA PHE A 72 -0.58 -4.20 0.42
C PHE A 72 0.34 -5.29 0.96
N SER A 73 -0.15 -5.97 1.99
CA SER A 73 0.47 -7.15 2.61
C SER A 73 -0.63 -8.16 2.90
N ILE A 74 -0.28 -9.44 2.97
CA ILE A 74 -1.20 -10.53 3.32
C ILE A 74 -0.54 -11.54 4.25
N GLY A 75 -1.26 -11.95 5.31
CA GLY A 75 -0.96 -13.14 6.10
C GLY A 75 -0.17 -12.91 7.38
N SER A 76 1.09 -12.45 7.29
CA SER A 76 2.06 -12.50 8.40
C SER A 76 2.19 -11.24 9.25
N HIS A 77 1.62 -10.11 8.81
CA HIS A 77 1.85 -8.81 9.43
C HIS A 77 0.61 -8.31 10.15
N SER A 78 0.79 -7.80 11.36
CA SER A 78 -0.24 -7.08 12.11
C SER A 78 -0.65 -5.76 11.43
N ASP A 79 -1.79 -5.21 11.87
CA ASP A 79 -2.22 -3.86 11.50
C ASP A 79 -1.16 -2.80 11.86
N ASP A 80 -0.62 -2.85 13.08
CA ASP A 80 0.42 -1.91 13.55
C ASP A 80 1.68 -1.98 12.68
N TRP A 81 2.09 -3.19 12.29
CA TRP A 81 3.21 -3.39 11.37
C TRP A 81 2.90 -2.77 10.00
N CYS A 82 1.76 -3.13 9.41
CA CYS A 82 1.36 -2.65 8.07
C CYS A 82 1.25 -1.14 8.05
N ARG A 83 0.65 -0.55 9.07
CA ARG A 83 0.48 0.89 9.19
C ARG A 83 1.81 1.62 9.31
N THR A 84 2.69 1.13 10.18
CA THR A 84 4.03 1.71 10.37
C THR A 84 4.85 1.64 9.08
N VAL A 85 4.92 0.45 8.48
CA VAL A 85 5.74 0.20 7.29
C VAL A 85 5.18 0.91 6.07
N PHE A 86 3.87 0.85 5.82
CA PHE A 86 3.26 1.50 4.66
C PHE A 86 3.27 3.02 4.76
N THR A 87 3.20 3.59 5.97
CA THR A 87 3.39 5.03 6.16
C THR A 87 4.79 5.44 5.73
N ALA A 88 5.83 4.74 6.21
CA ALA A 88 7.21 5.05 5.85
C ALA A 88 7.50 4.86 4.34
N ILE A 89 6.97 3.79 3.72
CA ILE A 89 7.11 3.60 2.27
C ILE A 89 6.30 4.64 1.49
N GLY A 90 5.12 5.02 1.99
CA GLY A 90 4.30 6.09 1.42
C GLY A 90 5.05 7.41 1.38
N GLU A 91 5.68 7.80 2.49
CA GLU A 91 6.55 8.99 2.56
C GLU A 91 7.75 8.86 1.61
N LEU A 92 8.42 7.70 1.63
CA LEU A 92 9.54 7.43 0.72
C LEU A 92 9.13 7.54 -0.75
N SER A 93 7.91 7.15 -1.10
CA SER A 93 7.39 7.20 -2.48
C SER A 93 7.24 8.62 -3.02
N PHE A 94 7.26 9.65 -2.16
CA PHE A 94 7.21 11.06 -2.60
C PHE A 94 8.63 11.57 -2.93
N GLU A 95 9.64 10.98 -2.31
CA GLU A 95 11.05 11.41 -2.42
C GLU A 95 11.87 10.55 -3.39
N ALA A 96 11.50 9.27 -3.55
CA ALA A 96 12.23 8.30 -4.36
C ALA A 96 11.33 7.56 -5.35
N GLU A 97 11.90 7.19 -6.50
CA GLU A 97 11.26 6.25 -7.43
C GLU A 97 11.35 4.83 -6.83
N LEU A 98 10.18 4.22 -6.59
CA LEU A 98 10.05 2.83 -6.15
C LEU A 98 9.58 1.95 -7.32
N GLY A 99 9.68 0.62 -7.22
CA GLY A 99 9.27 -0.24 -8.33
C GLY A 99 9.35 -1.72 -8.01
N ASP A 100 9.04 -2.55 -9.00
CA ASP A 100 9.06 -4.00 -8.85
C ASP A 100 10.45 -4.48 -8.41
N ARG A 101 10.47 -5.38 -7.42
CA ARG A 101 11.66 -5.97 -6.82
C ARG A 101 12.58 -5.00 -6.08
N HIS A 102 12.22 -3.74 -5.89
CA HIS A 102 13.00 -2.86 -5.02
C HIS A 102 13.05 -3.42 -3.60
N LYS A 103 14.27 -3.46 -3.05
CA LYS A 103 14.53 -3.86 -1.66
C LYS A 103 14.71 -2.61 -0.82
N ILE A 104 13.94 -2.50 0.25
CA ILE A 104 13.94 -1.33 1.13
C ILE A 104 14.43 -1.79 2.50
N ASN A 105 15.42 -1.08 3.05
CA ASN A 105 15.86 -1.30 4.42
C ASN A 105 14.90 -0.57 5.37
N ILE A 106 14.32 -1.31 6.31
CA ILE A 106 13.42 -0.81 7.34
C ILE A 106 13.90 -1.15 8.76
N THR A 107 15.21 -1.43 8.92
CA THR A 107 15.83 -1.70 10.23
C THR A 107 15.48 -0.61 11.24
N GLY A 108 14.95 -1.03 12.39
CA GLY A 108 14.60 -0.14 13.50
C GLY A 108 13.27 0.59 13.30
N LEU A 109 12.54 0.34 12.20
CA LEU A 109 11.21 0.91 11.99
C LEU A 109 10.13 0.19 12.82
N VAL A 110 10.24 -1.12 12.95
CA VAL A 110 9.36 -1.97 13.77
C VAL A 110 10.19 -2.65 14.84
N GLU A 111 9.69 -2.67 16.08
CA GLU A 111 10.30 -3.37 17.21
C GLU A 111 9.53 -4.64 17.57
N GLY A 112 10.21 -5.60 18.20
CA GLY A 112 9.57 -6.80 18.75
C GLY A 112 9.57 -8.01 17.79
N PRO A 113 8.65 -8.98 17.99
CA PRO A 113 8.66 -10.26 17.26
C PRO A 113 8.46 -10.15 15.74
N GLU A 114 7.83 -9.06 15.28
CA GLU A 114 7.59 -8.78 13.85
C GLU A 114 8.66 -7.87 13.24
N ALA A 115 9.75 -7.58 13.98
CA ALA A 115 10.84 -6.75 13.48
C ALA A 115 11.54 -7.44 12.31
N THR A 116 11.69 -6.70 11.21
CA THR A 116 12.42 -7.12 10.02
C THR A 116 13.34 -5.98 9.57
N ASP A 117 14.44 -6.34 8.91
CA ASP A 117 15.42 -5.36 8.42
C ASP A 117 15.14 -4.92 6.98
N LYS A 118 14.49 -5.79 6.19
CA LYS A 118 14.33 -5.58 4.76
C LYS A 118 13.02 -6.14 4.27
N ILE A 119 12.44 -5.40 3.35
CA ILE A 119 11.28 -5.80 2.58
C ILE A 119 11.60 -5.69 1.08
N GLN A 120 10.76 -6.32 0.26
CA GLN A 120 10.75 -6.16 -1.17
C GLN A 120 9.35 -5.84 -1.67
N LEU A 121 9.29 -4.93 -2.64
CA LEU A 121 8.07 -4.66 -3.38
C LEU A 121 7.93 -5.66 -4.52
N HIS A 122 6.74 -6.23 -4.68
CA HIS A 122 6.39 -7.07 -5.82
C HIS A 122 5.19 -6.47 -6.53
N LEU A 123 5.35 -6.14 -7.81
CA LEU A 123 4.22 -5.70 -8.61
C LEU A 123 3.20 -6.83 -8.73
N PHE A 124 2.03 -6.62 -8.13
CA PHE A 124 0.94 -7.59 -8.09
C PHE A 124 0.01 -7.44 -9.29
N SER A 125 -0.44 -6.22 -9.57
CA SER A 125 -1.37 -5.95 -10.67
C SER A 125 -1.13 -4.56 -11.27
N LYS A 126 -1.58 -4.41 -12.52
CA LYS A 126 -1.69 -3.12 -13.22
C LYS A 126 -3.14 -2.94 -13.65
N THR A 127 -3.75 -1.83 -13.27
CA THR A 127 -5.14 -1.51 -13.60
C THR A 127 -5.19 -0.21 -14.38
N LYS A 128 -5.79 -0.26 -15.57
CA LYS A 128 -6.04 0.95 -16.37
C LYS A 128 -7.33 1.61 -15.90
N ILE A 129 -7.25 2.84 -15.40
CA ILE A 129 -8.39 3.62 -14.92
C ILE A 129 -8.40 4.95 -15.67
N GLY A 130 -9.40 5.15 -16.53
CA GLY A 130 -9.42 6.26 -17.48
C GLY A 130 -8.23 6.22 -18.46
N ASN A 131 -7.40 7.26 -18.43
CA ASN A 131 -6.24 7.40 -19.32
C ASN A 131 -4.91 6.98 -18.65
N GLU A 132 -4.94 6.66 -17.35
CA GLU A 132 -3.76 6.34 -16.56
C GLU A 132 -3.74 4.85 -16.19
N THR A 133 -2.57 4.35 -15.80
CA THR A 133 -2.40 2.99 -15.28
C THR A 133 -1.84 3.05 -13.88
N TYR A 134 -2.46 2.31 -12.98
CA TYR A 134 -2.15 2.27 -11.56
C TYR A 134 -1.67 0.88 -11.16
N GLY A 135 -0.88 0.80 -10.11
CA GLY A 135 -0.30 -0.45 -9.61
C GLY A 135 -0.79 -0.81 -8.21
N LEU A 136 -0.81 -2.11 -7.94
CA LEU A 136 -0.77 -2.64 -6.59
C LEU A 136 0.57 -3.33 -6.38
N TYR A 137 1.27 -2.98 -5.30
CA TYR A 137 2.51 -3.65 -4.92
C TYR A 137 2.32 -4.41 -3.61
N GLU A 138 2.68 -5.69 -3.64
CA GLU A 138 2.78 -6.52 -2.45
C GLU A 138 4.11 -6.21 -1.72
N VAL A 139 4.04 -6.04 -0.41
CA VAL A 139 5.19 -5.85 0.47
C VAL A 139 5.48 -7.16 1.18
N VAL A 140 6.67 -7.71 0.95
CA VAL A 140 7.10 -8.99 1.55
C VAL A 140 8.45 -8.88 2.25
N ASP A 141 8.68 -9.67 3.28
CA ASP A 141 9.98 -9.79 3.95
C ASP A 141 11.04 -10.45 3.06
N VAL A 142 12.33 -10.14 3.28
CA VAL A 142 13.47 -10.67 2.50
C VAL A 142 14.65 -11.11 3.35
#